data_AF-A0A1Z4C3K3-F1
#
_entry.id   AF-A0A1Z4C3K3-F1
#
_cell.length_a   1.000
_cell.length_b   1.000
_cell.length_c   1.000
_cell.angle_alpha   90.00
_cell.angle_beta   90.00
_cell.angle_gamma   90.00
#
_symmetry.space_group_name_H-M   'P 1'
#
loop_
_entity.id
_entity.type
_entity.pdbx_description
1 polymer ?
#
loop_
_entity_poly.entity_id
_entity_poly.type
_entity_poly.pdbx_seq_one_letter_code
_entity_poly.pdbx_strand_id
1 'polypeptide(L)'
;MDWLRDNPQKQDLPPIFPLVLYNGNPKWTAATDFASLLGENNILGKYTPQLHYCLIDESQYDLENLRQMGNLVSTLIIAERCTDMAAINQAFLGLYDKYDPLGSEEKQPFMDLLNWFIQLILREKVEMV
;
A
#
# COMPACT_ATOMS: atom_id res chain seq x y z
N MET A 1 -9.30 11.16 11.26
CA MET A 1 -9.79 9.78 11.45
C MET A 1 -9.01 9.14 12.57
N ASP A 2 -9.40 9.40 13.81
CA ASP A 2 -8.80 8.78 14.99
C ASP A 2 -9.87 7.86 15.57
N TRP A 3 -9.86 6.59 15.13
CA TRP A 3 -10.94 5.63 15.39
C TRP A 3 -11.28 5.49 16.88
N LEU A 4 -10.28 5.68 17.75
CA LEU A 4 -10.44 5.68 19.21
C LEU A 4 -11.19 6.93 19.72
N ARG A 5 -10.99 8.10 19.09
CA ARG A 5 -11.77 9.31 19.41
C ARG A 5 -13.21 9.19 18.95
N ASP A 6 -13.44 8.55 17.80
CA ASP A 6 -14.77 8.38 17.23
C ASP A 6 -15.55 7.22 17.92
N ASN A 7 -14.86 6.36 18.68
CA ASN A 7 -15.43 5.22 19.41
C ASN A 7 -14.90 5.12 20.85
N PRO A 8 -15.08 6.15 21.71
CA PRO A 8 -14.42 6.23 23.01
C PRO A 8 -14.90 5.18 24.03
N GLN A 9 -16.04 4.54 23.76
CA GLN A 9 -16.61 3.47 24.59
C GLN A 9 -16.11 2.08 24.18
N LYS A 10 -15.45 1.94 23.01
CA LYS A 10 -14.91 0.65 22.54
C LYS A 10 -13.58 0.38 23.23
N GLN A 11 -13.48 -0.81 23.81
CA GLN A 11 -12.22 -1.32 24.39
C GLN A 11 -11.38 -2.10 23.38
N ASP A 12 -11.97 -2.44 22.22
CA ASP A 12 -11.30 -3.17 21.15
C ASP A 12 -10.35 -2.26 20.37
N LEU A 13 -9.30 -2.83 19.79
CA LEU A 13 -8.41 -2.12 18.88
C LEU A 13 -9.12 -1.82 17.54
N PRO A 14 -8.70 -0.77 16.81
CA PRO A 14 -9.22 -0.50 15.48
C PRO A 14 -8.99 -1.71 14.56
N PRO A 15 -9.87 -1.91 13.56
CA PRO A 15 -9.71 -2.97 12.58
C PRO A 15 -8.37 -2.82 11.85
N ILE A 16 -7.63 -3.92 11.73
CA ILE A 16 -6.39 -3.99 10.96
C ILE A 16 -6.69 -4.65 9.62
N PHE A 17 -6.18 -4.08 8.53
CA PHE A 17 -6.27 -4.66 7.19
C PHE A 17 -4.87 -5.08 6.71
N PRO A 18 -4.52 -6.38 6.77
CA PRO A 18 -3.21 -6.85 6.35
C PRO A 18 -3.06 -6.75 4.82
N LEU A 19 -1.98 -6.12 4.38
CA LEU A 19 -1.67 -5.88 2.97
C LEU A 19 -0.22 -6.26 2.70
N VAL A 20 0.01 -6.97 1.58
CA VAL A 20 1.34 -7.23 1.03
C VAL A 20 1.43 -6.55 -0.33
N LEU A 21 2.39 -5.64 -0.47
CA LEU A 21 2.79 -5.07 -1.75
C LEU A 21 4.03 -5.83 -2.23
N TYR A 22 3.93 -6.50 -3.37
CA TYR A 22 5.00 -7.32 -3.92
C TYR A 22 5.57 -6.71 -5.22
N ASN A 23 6.85 -6.34 -5.17
CA ASN A 23 7.59 -5.70 -6.25
C ASN A 23 8.61 -6.63 -6.95
N GLY A 24 8.50 -7.95 -6.77
CA GLY A 24 9.42 -8.89 -7.41
C GLY A 24 9.12 -9.08 -8.91
N ASN A 25 10.15 -9.43 -9.66
CA ASN A 25 10.04 -9.76 -11.09
C ASN A 25 9.19 -11.02 -11.39
N PRO A 26 9.37 -12.17 -10.72
CA PRO A 26 8.52 -13.32 -10.97
C PRO A 26 7.13 -13.11 -10.36
N LYS A 27 6.08 -13.69 -10.95
CA LYS A 27 4.74 -13.63 -10.36
C LYS A 27 4.74 -14.18 -8.94
N TRP A 28 3.93 -13.58 -8.07
CA TRP A 28 3.76 -14.10 -6.72
C TRP A 28 3.06 -15.46 -6.75
N THR A 29 3.63 -16.45 -6.05
CA THR A 29 3.07 -17.81 -5.98
C THR A 29 2.80 -18.28 -4.55
N ALA A 30 3.16 -17.50 -3.53
CA ALA A 30 2.95 -17.90 -2.14
C ALA A 30 1.47 -17.76 -1.74
N ALA A 31 1.02 -18.61 -0.81
CA ALA A 31 -0.36 -18.56 -0.31
C ALA A 31 -0.65 -17.24 0.44
N THR A 32 -1.88 -16.73 0.32
CA THR A 32 -2.32 -15.52 1.04
C THR A 32 -2.87 -15.78 2.44
N ASP A 33 -3.09 -17.05 2.76
CA ASP A 33 -3.31 -17.53 4.13
C ASP A 33 -1.96 -17.74 4.81
N PHE A 34 -1.74 -17.07 5.95
CA PHE A 34 -0.46 -17.14 6.65
C PHE A 34 -0.16 -18.54 7.18
N ALA A 35 -1.18 -19.29 7.62
CA ALA A 35 -0.97 -20.65 8.13
C ALA A 35 -0.41 -21.57 7.03
N SER A 36 -0.90 -21.43 5.80
CA SER A 36 -0.41 -22.16 4.63
C SER A 36 1.06 -21.85 4.29
N LEU A 37 1.61 -20.72 4.72
CA LEU A 37 3.03 -20.36 4.50
C LEU A 37 3.99 -21.08 5.45
N LEU A 38 3.51 -21.49 6.63
CA LEU A 38 4.35 -22.07 7.68
C LEU A 38 4.55 -23.60 7.51
N GLY A 39 3.79 -24.22 6.60
CA GLY A 39 3.70 -25.67 6.48
C GLY A 39 3.04 -26.32 7.71
N GLU A 40 2.88 -27.65 7.68
CA GLU A 40 2.38 -28.38 8.85
C GLU A 40 3.44 -28.38 9.96
N ASN A 41 3.32 -27.46 10.93
CA ASN A 41 4.12 -27.48 12.14
C ASN A 41 3.25 -27.12 13.37
N ASN A 42 3.51 -27.78 14.51
CA ASN A 42 2.77 -27.51 15.76
C ASN A 42 3.49 -26.56 16.71
N ILE A 43 4.67 -26.05 16.32
CA ILE A 43 5.63 -25.38 17.20
C ILE A 43 4.95 -24.23 17.95
N LEU A 44 4.10 -23.49 17.26
CA LEU A 44 3.36 -22.36 17.81
C LEU A 44 1.98 -22.76 18.38
N GLY A 45 1.42 -23.90 17.97
CA GLY A 45 0.10 -24.36 18.39
C GLY A 45 -0.95 -23.27 18.25
N LYS A 46 -1.58 -22.89 19.39
CA LYS A 46 -2.60 -21.83 19.45
C LYS A 46 -2.07 -20.41 19.16
N TYR A 47 -0.76 -20.22 19.13
CA TYR A 47 -0.11 -18.95 18.81
C TYR A 47 0.18 -18.78 17.33
N THR A 48 -0.17 -19.78 16.49
CA THR A 48 -0.07 -19.66 15.04
C THR A 48 -1.02 -18.57 14.55
N PRO A 49 -0.52 -17.52 13.87
CA PRO A 49 -1.39 -16.44 13.39
C PRO A 49 -2.41 -16.96 12.38
N GLN A 50 -3.69 -16.72 12.66
CA GLN A 50 -4.79 -17.00 11.73
C GLN A 50 -5.17 -15.70 11.04
N LEU A 51 -4.42 -15.33 10.01
CA LEU A 51 -4.67 -14.11 9.25
C LEU A 51 -4.51 -14.35 7.75
N HIS A 52 -5.40 -13.74 6.99
CA HIS A 52 -5.28 -13.58 5.55
C HIS A 52 -4.77 -12.18 5.27
N TYR A 53 -3.98 -12.04 4.22
CA TYR A 53 -3.58 -10.72 3.72
C TYR A 53 -4.09 -10.51 2.29
N CYS A 54 -4.37 -9.24 1.98
CA CYS A 54 -4.60 -8.81 0.61
C CYS A 54 -3.23 -8.69 -0.10
N LEU A 55 -3.09 -9.29 -1.28
CA LEU A 55 -1.87 -9.19 -2.07
C LEU A 55 -2.08 -8.21 -3.23
N ILE A 56 -1.18 -7.25 -3.35
CA ILE A 56 -0.99 -6.44 -4.56
C ILE A 56 0.33 -6.89 -5.19
N ASP A 57 0.22 -7.76 -6.20
CA ASP A 57 1.36 -8.18 -7.02
C ASP A 57 1.54 -7.16 -8.15
N GLU A 58 2.54 -6.29 -8.00
CA GLU A 58 2.76 -5.22 -8.95
C GLU A 58 3.23 -5.73 -10.32
N SER A 59 3.81 -6.93 -10.40
CA SER A 59 4.26 -7.53 -11.67
C SER A 59 3.10 -7.78 -12.65
N GLN A 60 1.86 -7.78 -12.15
CA GLN A 60 0.67 -8.04 -12.94
C GLN A 60 0.08 -6.79 -13.61
N TYR A 61 0.57 -5.59 -13.25
CA TYR A 61 0.06 -4.34 -13.81
C TYR A 61 1.08 -3.73 -14.76
N ASP A 62 0.67 -3.55 -16.01
CA ASP A 62 1.42 -2.72 -16.94
C ASP A 62 1.17 -1.22 -16.68
N LEU A 63 1.96 -0.37 -17.32
CA LEU A 63 1.84 1.08 -17.14
C LEU A 63 0.48 1.64 -17.57
N GLU A 64 -0.21 1.00 -18.51
CA GLU A 64 -1.53 1.43 -18.95
C GLU A 64 -2.59 1.12 -17.89
N ASN A 65 -2.57 -0.09 -17.33
CA ASN A 65 -3.44 -0.48 -16.21
C ASN A 65 -3.24 0.43 -15.00
N LEU A 66 -1.99 0.73 -14.66
CA LEU A 66 -1.68 1.63 -13.53
C LEU A 66 -2.22 3.05 -13.78
N ARG A 67 -2.07 3.58 -15.00
CA ARG A 67 -2.63 4.89 -15.36
C ARG A 67 -4.15 4.92 -15.28
N GLN A 68 -4.82 3.84 -15.71
CA GLN A 68 -6.29 3.73 -15.61
C GLN A 68 -6.79 3.65 -14.17
N MET A 69 -6.04 3.00 -13.27
CA MET A 69 -6.38 2.93 -11.85
C MET A 69 -6.39 4.31 -11.18
N GLY A 70 -5.41 5.17 -11.51
CA GLY A 70 -5.36 6.56 -11.09
C GLY A 70 -5.57 6.74 -9.58
N ASN A 71 -5.01 5.84 -8.78
CA ASN A 71 -5.03 5.88 -7.32
C ASN A 71 -3.60 5.98 -6.78
N LEU A 72 -3.46 6.28 -5.49
CA LEU A 72 -2.17 6.51 -4.87
C LEU A 72 -1.18 5.36 -5.12
N VAL A 73 -1.62 4.11 -4.89
CA VAL A 73 -0.77 2.93 -5.09
C VAL A 73 -0.28 2.86 -6.53
N SER A 74 -1.16 3.03 -7.52
CA SER A 74 -0.74 3.03 -8.92
C SER A 74 0.19 4.17 -9.29
N THR A 75 -0.02 5.37 -8.76
CA THR A 75 0.86 6.53 -8.99
C THR A 75 2.25 6.29 -8.41
N LEU A 76 2.32 5.65 -7.24
CA LEU A 76 3.59 5.30 -6.59
C LEU A 76 4.36 4.23 -7.37
N ILE A 77 3.68 3.18 -7.84
CA ILE A 77 4.29 2.15 -8.70
C ILE A 77 4.83 2.78 -10.00
N ILE A 78 4.09 3.72 -10.60
CA ILE A 78 4.57 4.47 -11.78
C ILE A 78 5.82 5.29 -11.42
N ALA A 79 5.84 5.96 -10.28
CA ALA A 79 6.97 6.77 -9.83
C ALA A 79 8.23 5.95 -9.52
N GLU A 80 8.06 4.71 -9.07
CA GLU A 80 9.17 3.78 -8.84
C GLU A 80 9.73 3.21 -10.15
N ARG A 81 8.85 2.80 -11.07
CA ARG A 81 9.24 2.06 -12.29
C ARG A 81 9.62 2.94 -13.46
N CYS A 82 9.12 4.17 -13.53
CA CYS A 82 9.39 5.07 -14.64
C CYS A 82 10.58 5.97 -14.33
N THR A 83 11.43 6.22 -15.33
CA THR A 83 12.41 7.31 -15.32
C THR A 83 11.92 8.55 -16.08
N ASP A 84 10.81 8.43 -16.81
CA ASP A 84 10.19 9.53 -17.54
C ASP A 84 9.42 10.46 -16.60
N MET A 85 10.01 11.63 -16.33
CA MET A 85 9.42 12.67 -15.48
C MET A 85 8.07 13.16 -16.00
N ALA A 86 7.81 13.14 -17.31
CA ALA A 86 6.51 13.56 -17.85
C ALA A 86 5.40 12.56 -17.46
N ALA A 87 5.67 11.26 -17.58
CA ALA A 87 4.75 10.21 -17.16
C ALA A 87 4.47 10.23 -15.65
N ILE A 88 5.51 10.44 -14.84
CA ILE A 88 5.38 10.57 -13.38
C ILE A 88 4.51 11.78 -13.04
N ASN A 89 4.82 12.95 -13.59
CA ASN A 89 4.03 14.17 -13.36
C ASN A 89 2.57 13.98 -13.75
N GLN A 90 2.28 13.33 -14.89
CA GLN A 90 0.91 13.04 -15.29
C GLN A 90 0.17 12.13 -14.28
N ALA A 91 0.84 11.10 -13.75
CA ALA A 91 0.23 10.23 -12.75
C ALA A 91 -0.05 10.96 -11.43
N PHE A 92 0.82 11.87 -11.01
CA PHE A 92 0.60 12.72 -9.82
C PHE A 92 -0.47 13.78 -10.05
N LEU A 93 -0.56 14.38 -11.23
CA LEU A 93 -1.61 15.34 -11.58
C LEU A 93 -2.98 14.65 -11.60
N GLY A 94 -3.09 13.48 -12.24
CA GLY A 94 -4.35 12.71 -12.25
C GLY A 94 -4.77 12.27 -10.84
N LEU A 95 -3.79 11.98 -9.97
CA LEU A 95 -4.04 11.75 -8.56
C LEU A 95 -4.57 13.04 -7.90
N TYR A 96 -3.89 14.17 -8.06
CA TYR A 96 -4.32 15.45 -7.51
C TYR A 96 -5.75 15.78 -7.93
N ASP A 97 -6.07 15.74 -9.23
CA ASP A 97 -7.39 16.07 -9.77
C ASP A 97 -8.51 15.19 -9.19
N LYS A 98 -8.20 13.93 -8.86
CA LYS A 98 -9.16 13.00 -8.26
C LYS A 98 -9.45 13.33 -6.79
N TYR A 99 -8.45 13.78 -6.05
CA TYR A 99 -8.58 14.09 -4.63
C TYR A 99 -8.82 15.59 -4.36
N ASP A 100 -8.63 16.46 -5.37
CA ASP A 100 -8.87 17.90 -5.26
C ASP A 100 -10.31 18.30 -4.89
N PRO A 101 -11.35 17.59 -5.36
CA PRO A 101 -12.73 17.89 -5.00
C PRO A 101 -13.09 17.62 -3.52
N LEU A 102 -12.24 16.89 -2.78
CA LEU A 102 -12.51 16.54 -1.39
C LEU A 102 -12.30 17.74 -0.44
N GLY A 103 -12.93 17.72 0.74
CA GLY A 103 -12.66 18.72 1.79
C GLY A 103 -11.28 18.53 2.44
N SER A 104 -10.70 19.59 3.01
CA SER A 104 -9.35 19.54 3.62
C SER A 104 -9.21 18.45 4.70
N GLU A 105 -10.24 18.21 5.52
CA GLU A 105 -10.23 17.15 6.54
C GLU A 105 -10.24 15.73 5.95
N GLU A 106 -10.91 15.54 4.81
CA GLU A 106 -10.97 14.25 4.10
C GLU A 106 -9.66 13.98 3.34
N LYS A 107 -9.01 15.02 2.81
CA LYS A 107 -7.70 14.92 2.16
C LYS A 107 -6.56 14.65 3.15
N GLN A 108 -6.67 15.08 4.41
CA GLN A 108 -5.52 15.08 5.33
C GLN A 108 -4.89 13.69 5.56
N PRO A 109 -5.65 12.63 5.89
CA PRO A 109 -5.06 11.29 6.10
C PRO A 109 -4.36 10.76 4.84
N PHE A 110 -4.90 11.11 3.67
CA PHE A 110 -4.32 10.76 2.38
C PHE A 110 -3.00 11.49 2.14
N MET A 111 -2.95 12.79 2.42
CA MET A 111 -1.73 13.60 2.27
C MET A 111 -0.65 13.18 3.28
N ASP A 112 -1.04 12.80 4.50
CA ASP A 112 -0.12 12.29 5.52
C ASP A 112 0.52 10.96 5.08
N LEU A 113 -0.28 10.04 4.53
CA LEU A 113 0.19 8.78 3.96
C LEU A 113 1.13 9.01 2.78
N LEU A 114 0.74 9.90 1.84
CA LEU A 114 1.54 10.24 0.66
C LEU A 114 2.89 10.86 1.07
N ASN A 115 2.89 11.77 2.05
CA ASN A 115 4.11 12.39 2.55
C ASN A 115 5.01 11.37 3.26
N TRP A 116 4.47 10.51 4.13
CA TRP A 116 5.23 9.42 4.75
C TRP A 116 5.86 8.51 3.70
N PHE A 117 5.11 8.17 2.65
CA PHE A 117 5.59 7.27 1.60
C PHE A 117 6.68 7.91 0.74
N ILE A 118 6.55 9.19 0.37
CA ILE A 118 7.63 9.95 -0.29
C ILE A 118 8.90 9.92 0.57
N GLN A 119 8.78 10.14 1.88
CA GLN A 119 9.92 10.07 2.80
C GLN A 119 10.54 8.67 2.87
N LEU A 120 9.74 7.61 2.73
CA LEU A 120 10.23 6.23 2.70
C LEU A 120 11.05 5.95 1.44
N ILE A 121 10.54 6.29 0.25
CA ILE A 121 11.29 6.13 -1.01
C ILE A 121 12.56 6.98 -1.04
N LEU A 122 12.49 8.22 -0.55
CA LEU A 122 13.64 9.11 -0.51
C LEU A 122 14.73 8.58 0.44
N ARG A 123 14.38 7.83 1.49
CA ARG A 123 15.35 7.20 2.39
C ARG A 123 16.06 6.01 1.76
N GLU A 124 15.36 5.13 1.05
CA GLU A 124 15.99 4.00 0.33
C GLU A 124 16.98 4.47 -0.75
N LYS A 125 16.74 5.62 -1.39
CA LYS A 125 17.67 6.19 -2.36
C LYS A 125 18.92 6.85 -1.74
N VAL A 126 18.92 7.19 -0.46
CA VAL A 126 20.05 7.83 0.23
C VAL A 126 21.01 6.81 0.86
N GLU A 127 20.55 5.60 1.18
CA GLU A 127 21.42 4.52 1.73
C GLU A 127 22.12 3.66 0.67
N MET A 128 21.85 3.87 -0.62
CA MET A 128 22.53 3.21 -1.75
C MET A 128 23.65 4.05 -2.41
N VAL A 129 24.21 5.05 -1.70
CA VAL A 129 25.37 5.84 -2.15
C VAL A 129 26.51 5.74 -1.17
#